data_AF-A0A180FIQ2-F1
#
_entry.id   AF-A0A180FIQ2-F1
#
_cell.length_a   1.000
_cell.length_b   1.000
_cell.length_c   1.000
_cell.angle_alpha   90.00
_cell.angle_beta   90.00
_cell.angle_gamma   90.00
#
_symmetry.space_group_name_H-M   'P 1'
#
loop_
_entity.id
_entity.type
_entity.pdbx_description
1 polymer ?
#
loop_
_entity_poly.entity_id
_entity_poly.type
_entity_poly.pdbx_seq_one_letter_code
_entity_poly.pdbx_strand_id
1 'polypeptide(L)'
;MKTQPQYEKAIRMSANAGIRDFSNYLLYNFKDQPIDLYNRLKINVDLCEELNVSIYSFPMKFHPITGEYSHNRDFIGEHWNRKYIRAVQAVMNSTKGKIGKGYTFFYKAFGKTETDFYDLLEMPETFILYRLFFEWLGDKKNHEASTANWRNVFNDCMETLNEQDKATVLNVIHKNKFTPEIQYQFSNPKITQLLEFYTNYRNDIITEGTELYKLKQEYESDPNNYKKRGKRN
;
A
#
# COMPACT_ATOMS: atom_id res chain seq x y z
N MET A 1 -2.51 -18.21 -11.52
CA MET A 1 -1.40 -18.84 -10.75
C MET A 1 -1.46 -20.37 -10.83
N LYS A 2 -0.32 -21.07 -10.94
CA LYS A 2 -0.28 -22.55 -11.13
C LYS A 2 -0.94 -23.36 -9.99
N THR A 3 -0.82 -22.92 -8.75
CA THR A 3 -1.28 -23.65 -7.55
C THR A 3 -2.67 -23.25 -7.06
N GLN A 4 -3.29 -22.24 -7.70
CA GLN A 4 -4.58 -21.71 -7.28
C GLN A 4 -5.69 -22.77 -7.28
N PRO A 5 -5.86 -23.61 -8.32
CA PRO A 5 -6.93 -24.62 -8.32
C PRO A 5 -6.84 -25.61 -7.15
N GLN A 6 -5.63 -26.04 -6.80
CA GLN A 6 -5.39 -26.95 -5.68
C GLN A 6 -5.66 -26.26 -4.34
N TYR A 7 -5.28 -24.99 -4.22
CA TYR A 7 -5.53 -24.17 -3.03
C TYR A 7 -7.03 -24.02 -2.77
N GLU A 8 -7.80 -23.56 -3.77
CA GLU A 8 -9.25 -23.39 -3.65
C GLU A 8 -9.95 -24.71 -3.36
N LYS A 9 -9.55 -25.79 -4.05
CA LYS A 9 -10.09 -27.14 -3.79
C LYS A 9 -9.88 -27.56 -2.33
N ALA A 10 -8.68 -27.34 -1.78
CA ALA A 10 -8.37 -27.69 -0.40
C ALA A 10 -9.26 -26.90 0.59
N ILE A 11 -9.39 -25.58 0.41
CA ILE A 11 -10.25 -24.74 1.26
C ILE A 11 -11.71 -25.20 1.20
N ARG A 12 -12.24 -25.45 -0.02
CA ARG A 12 -13.62 -25.92 -0.21
C ARG A 12 -13.86 -27.28 0.45
N MET A 13 -12.92 -28.23 0.30
CA MET A 13 -12.99 -29.53 0.97
C MET A 13 -13.02 -29.39 2.49
N SER A 14 -12.13 -28.56 3.05
CA SER A 14 -12.10 -28.28 4.48
C SER A 14 -13.39 -27.61 4.97
N ALA A 15 -13.93 -26.64 4.24
CA ALA A 15 -15.19 -25.98 4.55
C ALA A 15 -16.37 -26.96 4.55
N ASN A 16 -16.44 -27.86 3.56
CA ASN A 16 -17.45 -28.92 3.47
C ASN A 16 -17.35 -29.92 4.63
N ALA A 17 -16.14 -30.15 5.16
CA ALA A 17 -15.90 -30.96 6.35
C ALA A 17 -16.19 -30.22 7.67
N GLY A 18 -16.63 -28.97 7.63
CA GLY A 18 -17.00 -28.16 8.79
C GLY A 18 -15.90 -27.27 9.37
N ILE A 19 -14.72 -27.19 8.73
CA ILE A 19 -13.65 -26.28 9.15
C ILE A 19 -13.99 -24.86 8.68
N ARG A 20 -14.07 -23.90 9.61
CA ARG A 20 -14.52 -22.53 9.30
C ARG A 20 -13.45 -21.46 9.42
N ASP A 21 -12.35 -21.74 10.11
CA ASP A 21 -11.30 -20.76 10.35
C ASP A 21 -9.95 -21.26 9.81
N PHE A 22 -9.32 -20.42 9.01
CA PHE A 22 -8.06 -20.69 8.32
C PHE A 22 -7.10 -19.53 8.52
N SER A 23 -5.81 -19.84 8.41
CA SER A 23 -4.76 -18.83 8.29
C SER A 23 -3.76 -19.25 7.22
N ASN A 24 -3.18 -18.27 6.52
CA ASN A 24 -2.16 -18.55 5.52
C ASN A 24 -1.08 -17.47 5.48
N TYR A 25 0.11 -17.88 5.05
CA TYR A 25 1.20 -16.99 4.72
C TYR A 25 1.25 -16.80 3.22
N LEU A 26 1.19 -15.53 2.78
CA LEU A 26 1.24 -15.17 1.37
C LEU A 26 2.62 -14.61 1.08
N LEU A 27 3.51 -15.46 0.58
CA LEU A 27 4.82 -15.00 0.14
C LEU A 27 4.69 -14.09 -1.08
N TYR A 28 5.51 -13.04 -1.12
CA TYR A 28 5.69 -12.14 -2.26
C TYR A 28 7.16 -11.78 -2.41
N ASN A 29 7.58 -11.06 -3.45
CA ASN A 29 8.98 -10.66 -3.67
C ASN A 29 9.91 -11.84 -4.03
N PHE A 30 9.42 -12.83 -4.77
CA PHE A 30 10.26 -13.89 -5.34
C PHE A 30 10.45 -13.68 -6.85
N LYS A 31 9.81 -14.50 -7.67
CA LYS A 31 9.72 -14.37 -9.14
C LYS A 31 8.35 -13.87 -9.59
N ASP A 32 7.48 -13.59 -8.63
CA ASP A 32 6.12 -13.13 -8.86
C ASP A 32 6.11 -11.63 -9.09
N GLN A 33 5.10 -11.16 -9.83
CA GLN A 33 4.84 -9.73 -9.97
C GLN A 33 4.05 -9.23 -8.76
N PRO A 34 4.07 -7.92 -8.46
CA PRO A 34 3.23 -7.34 -7.41
C PRO A 34 1.77 -7.75 -7.51
N ILE A 35 1.24 -7.83 -8.73
CA ILE A 35 -0.15 -8.19 -8.96
C ILE A 35 -0.50 -9.63 -8.54
N ASP A 36 0.48 -10.54 -8.52
CA ASP A 36 0.25 -11.89 -8.01
C ASP A 36 -0.07 -11.90 -6.51
N LEU A 37 0.54 -10.99 -5.73
CA LEU A 37 0.20 -10.83 -4.31
C LEU A 37 -1.24 -10.33 -4.16
N TYR A 38 -1.65 -9.33 -4.95
CA TYR A 38 -3.02 -8.83 -4.96
C TYR A 38 -4.02 -9.94 -5.27
N ASN A 39 -3.75 -10.73 -6.31
CA ASN A 39 -4.61 -11.85 -6.69
C ASN A 39 -4.70 -12.92 -5.60
N ARG A 40 -3.59 -13.26 -4.94
CA ARG A 40 -3.60 -14.17 -3.76
C ARG A 40 -4.48 -13.64 -2.64
N LEU A 41 -4.37 -12.36 -2.31
CA LEU A 41 -5.21 -11.74 -1.29
C LEU A 41 -6.68 -11.76 -1.69
N LYS A 42 -6.99 -11.37 -2.93
CA LYS A 42 -8.35 -11.32 -3.44
C LYS A 42 -9.03 -12.69 -3.40
N ILE A 43 -8.35 -13.76 -3.83
CA ILE A 43 -8.88 -15.14 -3.78
C ILE A 43 -9.32 -15.51 -2.36
N ASN A 44 -8.55 -15.13 -1.34
CA ASN A 44 -8.92 -15.40 0.06
C ASN A 44 -10.16 -14.64 0.49
N VAL A 45 -10.30 -13.38 0.08
CA VAL A 45 -11.50 -12.58 0.37
C VAL A 45 -12.71 -13.17 -0.35
N ASP A 46 -12.57 -13.52 -1.62
CA ASP A 46 -13.64 -14.14 -2.41
C ASP A 46 -14.11 -15.45 -1.76
N LEU A 47 -13.19 -16.32 -1.33
CA LEU A 47 -13.50 -17.58 -0.65
C LEU A 47 -14.18 -17.37 0.72
N CYS A 48 -13.77 -16.35 1.49
CA CYS A 48 -14.43 -16.01 2.75
C CYS A 48 -15.92 -15.71 2.54
N GLU A 49 -16.22 -14.87 1.54
CA GLU A 49 -17.58 -14.43 1.21
C GLU A 49 -18.40 -15.57 0.63
N GLU A 50 -17.82 -16.35 -0.29
CA GLU A 50 -18.52 -17.46 -0.96
C GLU A 50 -18.87 -18.60 0.00
N LEU A 51 -17.94 -19.01 0.85
CA LEU A 51 -18.08 -20.20 1.70
C LEU A 51 -18.56 -19.88 3.13
N ASN A 52 -18.69 -18.59 3.46
CA ASN A 52 -18.91 -18.10 4.82
C ASN A 52 -17.90 -18.72 5.81
N VAL A 53 -16.62 -18.47 5.53
CA VAL A 53 -15.46 -18.91 6.34
C VAL A 53 -14.58 -17.71 6.68
N SER A 54 -13.68 -17.86 7.64
CA SER A 54 -12.66 -16.88 7.97
C SER A 54 -11.30 -17.34 7.46
N ILE A 55 -10.68 -16.58 6.56
CA ILE A 55 -9.28 -16.81 6.15
C ILE A 55 -8.46 -15.58 6.54
N TYR A 56 -7.53 -15.77 7.48
CA TYR A 56 -6.62 -14.72 7.92
C TYR A 56 -5.31 -14.80 7.15
N SER A 57 -5.08 -13.81 6.28
CA SER A 57 -3.91 -13.78 5.41
C SER A 57 -2.80 -12.89 5.94
N PHE A 58 -1.58 -13.43 5.92
CA PHE A 58 -0.35 -12.76 6.36
C PHE A 58 0.64 -12.64 5.19
N PRO A 59 0.59 -11.54 4.42
CA PRO A 59 1.64 -11.17 3.47
C PRO A 59 3.03 -11.18 4.12
N MET A 60 3.95 -11.95 3.55
CA MET A 60 5.34 -12.05 4.02
C MET A 60 6.30 -11.87 2.86
N LYS A 61 7.26 -10.95 3.03
CA LYS A 61 8.32 -10.74 2.06
C LYS A 61 9.18 -11.99 2.00
N PHE A 62 9.36 -12.56 0.82
CA PHE A 62 10.30 -13.65 0.59
C PHE A 62 11.74 -13.17 0.82
N HIS A 63 12.49 -14.01 1.54
CA HIS A 63 13.90 -13.85 1.81
C HIS A 63 14.60 -15.19 1.54
N PRO A 64 15.55 -15.27 0.60
CA PRO A 64 16.31 -16.49 0.35
C PRO A 64 17.00 -16.98 1.62
N ILE A 65 16.93 -18.28 1.91
CA ILE A 65 17.63 -18.89 3.07
C ILE A 65 18.90 -19.63 2.65
N THR A 66 19.17 -19.71 1.35
CA THR A 66 20.36 -20.33 0.74
C THR A 66 20.91 -19.46 -0.39
N GLY A 67 22.15 -19.72 -0.81
CA GLY A 67 22.82 -18.98 -1.89
C GLY A 67 23.38 -17.63 -1.46
N GLU A 68 23.84 -16.85 -2.44
CA GLU A 68 24.51 -15.55 -2.24
C GLU A 68 23.66 -14.54 -1.46
N TYR A 69 22.33 -14.61 -1.62
CA TYR A 69 21.39 -13.69 -0.99
C TYR A 69 20.92 -14.14 0.41
N SER A 70 21.40 -15.27 0.94
CA SER A 70 20.92 -15.83 2.22
C SER A 70 21.09 -14.87 3.41
N HIS A 71 22.15 -14.05 3.38
CA HIS A 71 22.44 -13.05 4.40
C HIS A 71 22.00 -11.63 4.00
N ASN A 72 21.48 -11.43 2.79
CA ASN A 72 21.06 -10.12 2.28
C ASN A 72 19.59 -9.82 2.64
N ARG A 73 19.36 -9.17 3.79
CA ARG A 73 18.00 -8.76 4.23
C ARG A 73 17.30 -7.78 3.29
N ASP A 74 18.08 -7.12 2.44
CA ASP A 74 17.63 -6.17 1.42
C ASP A 74 17.33 -6.84 0.09
N PHE A 75 17.25 -8.17 0.01
CA PHE A 75 16.85 -8.88 -1.21
C PHE A 75 15.55 -8.33 -1.78
N ILE A 76 15.55 -7.97 -3.06
CA ILE A 76 14.38 -7.56 -3.83
C ILE A 76 14.27 -8.49 -5.04
N GLY A 77 13.09 -9.06 -5.25
CA GLY A 77 12.80 -9.95 -6.36
C GLY A 77 12.77 -9.22 -7.70
N GLU A 78 12.81 -9.98 -8.79
CA GLU A 78 13.01 -9.47 -10.16
C GLU A 78 12.01 -8.38 -10.58
N HIS A 79 10.74 -8.53 -10.18
CA HIS A 79 9.66 -7.61 -10.57
C HIS A 79 9.28 -6.62 -9.46
N TRP A 80 10.09 -6.54 -8.40
CA TRP A 80 9.83 -5.71 -7.24
C TRP A 80 10.86 -4.58 -7.17
N ASN A 81 10.47 -3.51 -6.48
CA ASN A 81 11.36 -2.43 -6.13
C ASN A 81 11.16 -2.08 -4.64
N ARG A 82 12.06 -1.26 -4.09
CA ARG A 82 12.02 -0.92 -2.67
C ARG A 82 10.71 -0.19 -2.30
N LYS A 83 10.22 0.71 -3.17
CA LYS A 83 8.96 1.44 -2.97
C LYS A 83 7.78 0.50 -2.77
N TYR A 84 7.63 -0.51 -3.63
CA TYR A 84 6.51 -1.45 -3.58
C TYR A 84 6.54 -2.30 -2.31
N ILE A 85 7.73 -2.78 -1.91
CA ILE A 85 7.89 -3.51 -0.65
C ILE A 85 7.47 -2.64 0.54
N ARG A 86 7.88 -1.36 0.55
CA ARG A 86 7.56 -0.41 1.62
C ARG A 86 6.08 -0.04 1.65
N ALA A 87 5.45 0.09 0.49
CA ALA A 87 4.01 0.31 0.38
C ALA A 87 3.21 -0.86 0.98
N VAL A 88 3.52 -2.10 0.60
CA VAL A 88 2.88 -3.29 1.21
C VAL A 88 3.08 -3.30 2.72
N GLN A 89 4.30 -3.04 3.21
CA GLN A 89 4.56 -2.95 4.65
C GLN A 89 3.77 -1.83 5.34
N ALA A 90 3.60 -0.67 4.69
CA ALA A 90 2.80 0.43 5.21
C ALA A 90 1.32 0.05 5.34
N VAL A 91 0.77 -0.65 4.34
CA VAL A 91 -0.60 -1.22 4.42
C VAL A 91 -0.68 -2.20 5.59
N MET A 92 0.27 -3.13 5.70
CA MET A 92 0.30 -4.11 6.79
C MET A 92 0.38 -3.48 8.18
N ASN A 93 1.09 -2.36 8.34
CA ASN A 93 1.12 -1.62 9.59
C ASN A 93 -0.26 -1.03 9.91
N SER A 94 -0.94 -0.45 8.91
CA SER A 94 -2.28 0.11 9.06
C SER A 94 -3.34 -0.96 9.36
N THR A 95 -3.16 -2.19 8.88
CA THR A 95 -4.05 -3.33 9.12
C THR A 95 -3.64 -4.21 10.32
N LYS A 96 -2.58 -3.86 11.04
CA LYS A 96 -2.00 -4.65 12.15
C LYS A 96 -1.59 -6.06 11.74
N GLY A 97 -1.04 -6.21 10.55
CA GLY A 97 -0.46 -7.48 10.10
C GLY A 97 -1.47 -8.50 9.57
N LYS A 98 -2.78 -8.23 9.66
CA LYS A 98 -3.84 -9.19 9.30
C LYS A 98 -4.76 -8.62 8.23
N ILE A 99 -4.92 -9.36 7.14
CA ILE A 99 -5.95 -9.05 6.15
C ILE A 99 -7.15 -9.94 6.48
N GLY A 100 -8.22 -9.32 6.95
CA GLY A 100 -9.45 -9.99 7.36
C GLY A 100 -10.47 -10.11 6.23
N LYS A 101 -11.63 -10.68 6.58
CA LYS A 101 -12.79 -10.84 5.69
C LYS A 101 -13.43 -9.50 5.29
N GLY A 102 -14.16 -9.51 4.18
CA GLY A 102 -14.98 -8.39 3.72
C GLY A 102 -14.34 -7.56 2.62
N TYR A 103 -15.04 -7.45 1.50
CA TYR A 103 -14.65 -6.63 0.36
C TYR A 103 -14.37 -5.18 0.73
N THR A 104 -15.19 -4.58 1.60
CA THR A 104 -15.05 -3.17 1.98
C THR A 104 -13.68 -2.88 2.61
N PHE A 105 -13.23 -3.74 3.52
CA PHE A 105 -11.92 -3.60 4.15
C PHE A 105 -10.79 -3.87 3.15
N PHE A 106 -10.92 -4.95 2.37
CA PHE A 106 -9.93 -5.32 1.37
C PHE A 106 -9.73 -4.22 0.32
N TYR A 107 -10.80 -3.72 -0.29
CA TYR A 107 -10.74 -2.65 -1.29
C TYR A 107 -10.20 -1.35 -0.71
N LYS A 108 -10.48 -1.06 0.57
CA LYS A 108 -9.88 0.10 1.24
C LYS A 108 -8.38 -0.08 1.48
N ALA A 109 -7.93 -1.29 1.78
CA ALA A 109 -6.53 -1.58 2.06
C ALA A 109 -5.68 -1.68 0.78
N PHE A 110 -6.16 -2.40 -0.24
CA PHE A 110 -5.37 -2.78 -1.42
C PHE A 110 -5.89 -2.23 -2.75
N GLY A 111 -7.04 -1.57 -2.76
CA GLY A 111 -7.70 -1.16 -4.01
C GLY A 111 -8.72 -2.20 -4.51
N LYS A 112 -9.63 -1.77 -5.39
CA LYS A 112 -10.69 -2.62 -5.95
C LYS A 112 -10.23 -3.31 -7.23
N THR A 113 -9.30 -2.69 -7.95
CA THR A 113 -8.75 -3.15 -9.21
C THR A 113 -7.24 -3.32 -9.13
N GLU A 114 -6.68 -3.98 -10.13
CA GLU A 114 -5.22 -4.10 -10.30
C GLU A 114 -4.55 -2.72 -10.42
N THR A 115 -5.19 -1.79 -11.13
CA THR A 115 -4.75 -0.40 -11.26
C THR A 115 -4.74 0.30 -9.92
N ASP A 116 -5.81 0.18 -9.12
CA ASP A 116 -5.87 0.78 -7.78
C ASP A 116 -4.75 0.26 -6.86
N PHE A 117 -4.37 -1.01 -7.04
CA PHE A 117 -3.28 -1.61 -6.29
C PHE A 117 -1.92 -1.03 -6.71
N TYR A 118 -1.66 -0.86 -8.00
CA TYR A 118 -0.42 -0.19 -8.45
C TYR A 118 -0.37 1.29 -8.04
N ASP A 119 -1.47 2.03 -8.13
CA ASP A 119 -1.59 3.38 -7.58
C ASP A 119 -1.18 3.43 -6.10
N LEU A 120 -1.68 2.47 -5.31
CA LEU A 120 -1.33 2.36 -3.90
C LEU A 120 0.18 2.09 -3.70
N LEU A 121 0.80 1.28 -4.55
CA LEU A 121 2.23 0.99 -4.46
C LEU A 121 3.10 2.21 -4.73
N GLU A 122 2.66 3.11 -5.62
CA GLU A 122 3.35 4.36 -5.94
C GLU A 122 3.12 5.46 -4.89
N MET A 123 2.01 5.41 -4.15
CA MET A 123 1.64 6.40 -3.14
C MET A 123 2.70 6.55 -2.03
N PRO A 124 3.02 7.78 -1.56
CA PRO A 124 3.93 7.99 -0.44
C PRO A 124 3.55 7.16 0.80
N GLU A 125 4.52 6.57 1.50
CA GLU A 125 4.24 5.70 2.66
C GLU A 125 3.47 6.42 3.76
N THR A 126 3.76 7.71 3.97
CA THR A 126 3.05 8.55 4.94
C THR A 126 1.57 8.64 4.60
N PHE A 127 1.23 8.71 3.30
CA PHE A 127 -0.15 8.76 2.82
C PHE A 127 -0.84 7.41 3.05
N ILE A 128 -0.13 6.29 2.89
CA ILE A 128 -0.68 4.96 3.19
C ILE A 128 -0.93 4.78 4.70
N LEU A 129 0.02 5.20 5.55
CA LEU A 129 -0.07 5.07 7.01
C LEU A 129 -1.19 5.93 7.61
N TYR A 130 -1.39 7.13 7.08
CA TYR A 130 -2.41 8.08 7.54
C TYR A 130 -3.51 8.30 6.48
N ARG A 131 -3.84 7.26 5.70
CA ARG A 131 -4.72 7.38 4.51
C ARG A 131 -6.03 8.10 4.77
N LEU A 132 -6.72 7.76 5.85
CA LEU A 132 -8.00 8.39 6.19
C LEU A 132 -7.85 9.88 6.53
N PHE A 133 -6.73 10.28 7.13
CA PHE A 133 -6.44 11.69 7.42
C PHE A 133 -6.17 12.46 6.13
N PHE A 134 -5.34 11.91 5.23
CA PHE A 134 -5.02 12.54 3.95
C PHE A 134 -6.20 12.56 2.96
N GLU A 135 -7.14 11.64 3.07
CA GLU A 135 -8.43 11.71 2.37
C GLU A 135 -9.31 12.81 2.97
N TRP A 136 -9.42 12.88 4.30
CA TRP A 136 -10.17 13.94 4.99
C TRP A 136 -9.64 15.35 4.67
N LEU A 137 -8.32 15.50 4.52
CA LEU A 137 -7.71 16.75 4.08
C LEU A 137 -8.22 17.22 2.71
N GLY A 138 -8.44 16.31 1.77
CA GLY A 138 -9.06 16.64 0.48
C GLY A 138 -10.54 16.94 0.67
N ASP A 139 -11.28 15.98 1.26
CA ASP A 139 -12.75 16.01 1.32
C ASP A 139 -13.32 17.16 2.16
N LYS A 140 -12.61 17.59 3.21
CA LYS A 140 -13.12 18.53 4.22
C LYS A 140 -12.32 19.82 4.32
N LYS A 141 -11.06 19.82 3.90
CA LYS A 141 -10.18 20.98 4.00
C LYS A 141 -9.75 21.55 2.65
N ASN A 142 -10.00 20.84 1.55
CA ASN A 142 -9.48 21.19 0.23
C ASN A 142 -7.97 21.47 0.26
N HIS A 143 -7.24 20.68 1.06
CA HIS A 143 -5.83 20.90 1.34
C HIS A 143 -4.95 20.23 0.28
N GLU A 144 -3.84 20.87 -0.10
CA GLU A 144 -2.94 20.42 -1.16
C GLU A 144 -2.23 19.10 -0.82
N ALA A 145 -1.87 18.89 0.44
CA ALA A 145 -1.36 17.63 0.94
C ALA A 145 -2.51 16.61 1.11
N SER A 146 -3.29 16.30 0.06
CA SER A 146 -4.35 15.28 0.10
C SER A 146 -4.06 14.13 -0.87
N THR A 147 -4.62 12.95 -0.58
CA THR A 147 -4.44 11.79 -1.48
C THR A 147 -5.03 12.04 -2.87
N ALA A 148 -6.10 12.83 -2.98
CA ALA A 148 -6.70 13.22 -4.24
C ALA A 148 -5.77 14.12 -5.06
N ASN A 149 -5.17 15.14 -4.42
CA ASN A 149 -4.23 16.03 -5.10
C ASN A 149 -2.98 15.30 -5.56
N TRP A 150 -2.40 14.44 -4.71
CA TRP A 150 -1.27 13.59 -5.11
C TRP A 150 -1.61 12.77 -6.35
N ARG A 151 -2.77 12.11 -6.39
CA ARG A 151 -3.19 11.29 -7.54
C ARG A 151 -3.33 12.13 -8.80
N ASN A 152 -3.91 13.32 -8.71
CA ASN A 152 -4.05 14.22 -9.85
C ASN A 152 -2.68 14.64 -10.41
N VAL A 153 -1.75 15.03 -9.54
CA VAL A 153 -0.38 15.42 -9.93
C VAL A 153 0.38 14.22 -10.53
N PHE A 154 0.26 13.04 -9.92
CA PHE A 154 0.89 11.81 -10.42
C PHE A 154 0.36 11.45 -11.81
N ASN A 155 -0.96 11.45 -12.01
CA ASN A 155 -1.58 11.14 -13.29
C ASN A 155 -1.20 12.15 -14.36
N ASP A 156 -1.24 13.45 -14.05
CA ASP A 156 -0.80 14.50 -14.99
C ASP A 156 0.68 14.30 -15.39
N CYS A 157 1.55 13.91 -14.46
CA CYS A 157 2.93 13.53 -14.79
C CYS A 157 2.97 12.32 -15.73
N MET A 158 2.24 11.25 -15.44
CA MET A 158 2.27 10.02 -16.24
C MET A 158 1.63 10.19 -17.62
N GLU A 159 0.71 11.13 -17.79
CA GLU A 159 0.04 11.41 -19.06
C GLU A 159 0.85 12.39 -19.93
N THR A 160 1.50 13.39 -19.33
CA THR A 160 2.08 14.52 -20.07
C THR A 160 3.59 14.50 -20.22
N LEU A 161 4.32 13.79 -19.37
CA LEU A 161 5.77 13.65 -19.51
C LEU A 161 6.12 12.80 -20.73
N ASN A 162 7.33 12.97 -21.26
CA ASN A 162 7.90 12.03 -22.22
C ASN A 162 8.37 10.76 -21.49
N GLU A 163 8.57 9.67 -22.23
CA GLU A 163 8.94 8.37 -21.65
C GLU A 163 10.26 8.37 -20.87
N GLN A 164 11.22 9.21 -21.28
CA GLN A 164 12.49 9.34 -20.58
C GLN A 164 12.31 9.98 -19.20
N ASP A 165 11.56 11.08 -19.12
CA ASP A 165 11.27 11.76 -17.86
C ASP A 165 10.42 10.88 -16.93
N LYS A 166 9.43 10.15 -17.47
CA LYS A 166 8.65 9.16 -16.70
C LYS A 166 9.57 8.10 -16.10
N ALA A 167 10.43 7.49 -16.91
CA ALA A 167 11.36 6.47 -16.44
C ALA A 167 12.30 7.04 -15.36
N THR A 168 12.79 8.27 -15.52
CA THR A 168 13.66 8.90 -14.54
C THR A 168 12.95 9.17 -13.22
N VAL A 169 11.74 9.76 -13.22
CA VAL A 169 11.00 10.04 -11.98
C VAL A 169 10.54 8.76 -11.29
N LEU A 170 10.07 7.76 -12.05
CA LEU A 170 9.69 6.47 -11.48
C LEU A 170 10.90 5.76 -10.85
N ASN A 171 12.07 5.80 -11.49
CA ASN A 171 13.30 5.25 -10.89
C ASN A 171 13.66 5.93 -9.56
N VAL A 172 13.43 7.25 -9.44
CA VAL A 172 13.62 7.97 -8.16
C VAL A 172 12.63 7.49 -7.11
N ILE A 173 11.34 7.41 -7.46
CA ILE A 173 10.29 6.93 -6.55
C ILE A 173 10.57 5.48 -6.11
N HIS A 174 10.91 4.60 -7.05
CA HIS A 174 11.14 3.16 -6.85
C HIS A 174 12.35 2.85 -5.99
N LYS A 175 13.38 3.71 -5.99
CA LYS A 175 14.51 3.63 -5.06
C LYS A 175 14.11 3.85 -3.61
N ASN A 176 12.99 4.54 -3.37
CA ASN A 176 12.44 4.81 -2.04
C ASN A 176 13.46 5.45 -1.08
N LYS A 177 14.19 6.44 -1.59
CA LYS A 177 15.18 7.24 -0.85
C LYS A 177 14.91 8.70 -1.17
N PHE A 178 14.12 9.35 -0.33
CA PHE A 178 13.70 10.73 -0.52
C PHE A 178 14.51 11.63 0.42
N THR A 179 15.18 12.63 -0.13
CA THR A 179 15.82 13.72 0.62
C THR A 179 15.17 15.04 0.21
N PRO A 180 15.17 16.08 1.06
CA PRO A 180 14.56 17.37 0.73
C PRO A 180 15.08 17.98 -0.59
N GLU A 181 16.31 17.65 -0.97
CA GLU A 181 16.98 18.22 -2.14
C GLU A 181 16.67 17.48 -3.45
N ILE A 182 16.02 16.31 -3.39
CA ILE A 182 15.82 15.45 -4.56
C ILE A 182 15.01 16.12 -5.67
N GLN A 183 14.08 16.98 -5.27
CA GLN A 183 13.21 17.75 -6.16
C GLN A 183 13.98 18.81 -6.99
N TYR A 184 15.14 19.28 -6.49
CA TYR A 184 15.98 20.26 -7.20
C TYR A 184 16.88 19.64 -8.27
N GLN A 185 16.91 18.30 -8.36
CA GLN A 185 17.62 17.60 -9.44
C GLN A 185 16.87 17.65 -10.78
N PHE A 186 15.65 18.16 -10.77
CA PHE A 186 14.75 18.21 -11.91
C PHE A 186 14.40 19.65 -12.24
N SER A 187 14.53 20.01 -13.52
CA SER A 187 14.10 21.32 -14.03
C SER A 187 12.61 21.36 -14.37
N ASN A 188 11.97 20.20 -14.50
CA ASN A 188 10.56 20.10 -14.86
C ASN A 188 9.68 20.35 -13.62
N PRO A 189 8.88 21.44 -13.60
CA PRO A 189 8.12 21.81 -12.42
C PRO A 189 7.08 20.76 -12.00
N LYS A 190 6.56 19.96 -12.94
CA LYS A 190 5.63 18.86 -12.62
C LYS A 190 6.31 17.75 -11.82
N ILE A 191 7.55 17.41 -12.18
CA ILE A 191 8.34 16.40 -11.46
C ILE A 191 8.70 16.94 -10.07
N THR A 192 9.12 18.20 -9.97
CA THR A 192 9.40 18.86 -8.68
C THR A 192 8.17 18.80 -7.78
N GLN A 193 7.00 19.22 -8.28
CA GLN A 193 5.73 19.18 -7.55
C GLN A 193 5.35 17.76 -7.11
N LEU A 194 5.53 16.75 -7.97
CA LEU A 194 5.25 15.36 -7.62
C LEU A 194 6.17 14.87 -6.48
N LEU A 195 7.47 15.19 -6.54
CA LEU A 195 8.45 14.71 -5.57
C LEU A 195 8.29 15.35 -4.18
N GLU A 196 7.71 16.55 -4.08
CA GLU A 196 7.37 17.19 -2.80
C GLU A 196 6.46 16.32 -1.93
N PHE A 197 5.61 15.49 -2.54
CA PHE A 197 4.74 14.58 -1.80
C PHE A 197 5.50 13.47 -1.04
N TYR A 198 6.75 13.19 -1.43
CA TYR A 198 7.53 12.09 -0.89
C TYR A 198 8.55 12.52 0.18
N THR A 199 8.84 13.82 0.33
CA THR A 199 9.91 14.33 1.18
C THR A 199 9.44 14.87 2.53
N ASN A 200 8.28 15.53 2.59
CA ASN A 200 8.00 16.48 3.69
C ASN A 200 7.07 15.94 4.79
N TYR A 201 6.09 15.10 4.45
CA TYR A 201 4.93 14.95 5.32
C TYR A 201 5.10 14.10 6.58
N ARG A 202 6.13 13.26 6.67
CA ARG A 202 6.29 12.40 7.85
C ARG A 202 6.61 13.22 9.11
N ASN A 203 7.54 14.16 8.99
CA ASN A 203 7.95 15.01 10.09
C ASN A 203 6.86 16.04 10.40
N ASP A 204 6.25 16.62 9.37
CA ASP A 204 5.20 17.62 9.54
C ASP A 204 3.98 17.09 10.28
N ILE A 205 3.67 15.80 10.18
CA ILE A 205 2.56 15.20 10.91
C ILE A 205 2.85 15.00 12.41
N ILE A 206 4.11 14.80 12.79
CA ILE A 206 4.48 14.41 14.16
C ILE A 206 5.09 15.55 14.98
N THR A 207 5.67 16.55 14.32
CA THR A 207 6.30 17.70 14.98
C THR A 207 5.24 18.69 15.46
N GLU A 208 5.24 18.98 16.76
CA GLU A 208 4.31 19.94 17.33
C GLU A 208 4.48 21.34 16.73
N GLY A 209 3.36 22.02 16.46
CA GLY A 209 3.33 23.39 15.95
C GLY A 209 3.23 23.53 14.43
N THR A 210 3.56 22.48 13.66
CA THR A 210 3.33 22.46 12.21
C THR A 210 1.84 22.48 11.87
N GLU A 211 1.51 22.87 10.65
CA GLU A 211 0.12 22.89 10.17
C GLU A 211 -0.50 21.49 10.15
N LEU A 212 0.20 20.51 9.57
CA LEU A 212 -0.32 19.14 9.47
C LEU A 212 -0.49 18.47 10.83
N TYR A 213 0.35 18.79 11.82
CA TYR A 213 0.14 18.31 13.19
C TYR A 213 -1.18 18.85 13.76
N LYS A 214 -1.44 20.16 13.63
CA LYS A 214 -2.69 20.79 14.12
C LYS A 214 -3.93 20.21 13.43
N LEU A 215 -3.87 20.06 12.11
CA LEU A 215 -4.95 19.45 11.32
C LEU A 215 -5.17 17.98 11.72
N LYS A 216 -4.11 17.25 12.04
CA LYS A 216 -4.24 15.87 12.53
C LYS A 216 -4.91 15.82 13.91
N GLN A 217 -4.58 16.74 14.83
CA GLN A 217 -5.28 16.82 16.12
C GLN A 217 -6.77 17.13 15.92
N GLU A 218 -7.09 18.04 15.00
CA GLU A 218 -8.49 18.33 14.64
C GLU A 218 -9.19 17.07 14.13
N TYR A 219 -8.60 16.37 13.16
CA TYR A 219 -9.13 15.11 12.62
C TYR A 219 -9.35 14.06 13.72
N GLU A 220 -8.42 13.93 14.66
CA GLU A 220 -8.47 12.95 15.75
C GLU A 220 -9.47 13.32 16.86
N SER A 221 -9.82 14.62 16.98
CA SER A 221 -10.81 15.09 17.95
C SER A 221 -12.26 14.79 17.55
N ASP A 222 -12.54 14.57 16.26
CA ASP A 222 -13.87 14.15 15.78
C ASP A 222 -14.13 12.66 16.14
N PRO A 223 -15.14 12.36 16.98
CA PRO A 223 -15.47 10.99 17.37
C PRO A 223 -15.83 10.07 16.20
N ASN A 224 -16.31 10.63 15.08
CA ASN A 224 -16.66 9.86 13.89
C ASN A 224 -15.42 9.36 13.14
N ASN A 225 -14.32 10.13 13.18
CA ASN A 225 -13.05 9.75 12.57
C ASN A 225 -12.29 8.75 13.44
N TYR A 226 -12.41 8.87 14.77
CA TYR A 226 -11.85 7.89 15.70
C TYR A 226 -12.44 6.48 15.48
N LYS A 227 -13.75 6.38 15.23
CA LYS A 227 -14.42 5.09 14.95
C LYS A 227 -13.96 4.43 13.64
N LYS A 228 -13.56 5.21 12.63
CA LYS A 228 -13.08 4.70 11.33
C LYS A 228 -11.71 4.01 11.39
N ARG A 229 -10.93 4.19 12.46
CA ARG A 229 -9.66 3.46 12.69
C ARG A 229 -9.85 1.98 13.04
N GLY A 230 -11.09 1.51 13.17
CA GLY A 230 -11.41 0.19 13.71
C GLY A 230 -11.24 0.20 15.24
N LYS A 231 -12.20 -0.36 15.97
CA LYS A 231 -12.06 -0.49 17.42
C LYS A 231 -10.75 -1.19 17.75
N ARG A 232 -10.00 -0.64 18.71
CA ARG A 232 -8.96 -1.38 19.46
C ARG A 232 -9.70 -2.47 20.26
N ASN A 233 -10.05 -3.56 19.60
CA ASN A 233 -10.33 -4.83 20.27
C ASN A 233 -9.01 -5.60 20.34
#